data_AF-A0A9X1TE10-F1
#
_entry.id   AF-A0A9X1TE10-F1
#
_cell.length_a   1.000
_cell.length_b   1.000
_cell.length_c   1.000
_cell.angle_alpha   90.00
_cell.angle_beta   90.00
_cell.angle_gamma   90.00
#
_symmetry.space_group_name_H-M   'P 1'
#
loop_
_entity.id
_entity.type
_entity.pdbx_description
1 polymer ?
#
loop_
_entity_poly.entity_id
_entity_poly.type
_entity_poly.pdbx_seq_one_letter_code
_entity_poly.pdbx_strand_id
1 'polypeptide(L)'
;MTAPAETAPSPGQPATLREAAIDALAAGDLDEKVRLTNLACRLWFARRLGLHSATDPAHPGRPGRPEEPELVSPRFLPRRSAHTEEGRIVLIHALAHIELNAIDLALDIVARFAREAMPRSFFDGWMTVALEEAKHFGLLSRRLQQLGSRYGALPAHDGLWQAVEATAHDLSARLAVVPLILEARGLDVTPSMIDKLTAVGDLDTAKILEIIYRDEKKHVAIGAKWFRFLCARQNVNAAERFGLLVRESFRGEVKAPFNDRARAEAGLTPTFYRSLSPRSR
;
A
#
# COMPACT_ATOMS: atom_id res chain seq x y z
N MET A 1 30.61 -28.51 14.15
CA MET A 1 29.43 -28.14 13.34
C MET A 1 29.88 -27.09 12.33
N THR A 2 29.89 -27.42 11.05
CA THR A 2 30.11 -26.45 9.97
C THR A 2 28.89 -25.55 9.84
N ALA A 3 29.10 -24.26 9.58
CA ALA A 3 28.01 -23.37 9.15
C ALA A 3 27.48 -23.84 7.78
N PRO A 4 26.17 -23.69 7.49
CA PRO A 4 25.67 -23.91 6.15
C PRO A 4 26.32 -22.89 5.21
N ALA A 5 26.83 -23.36 4.06
CA ALA A 5 27.44 -22.47 3.08
C ALA A 5 26.40 -21.49 2.54
N GLU A 6 26.77 -20.21 2.41
CA GLU A 6 25.95 -19.22 1.72
C GLU A 6 25.89 -19.59 0.24
N THR A 7 24.79 -20.21 -0.18
CA THR A 7 24.53 -20.49 -1.58
C THR A 7 24.34 -19.16 -2.31
N ALA A 8 25.31 -18.80 -3.15
CA ALA A 8 25.20 -17.65 -4.05
C ALA A 8 23.87 -17.70 -4.84
N PRO A 9 23.26 -16.54 -5.15
CA PRO A 9 22.00 -16.51 -5.90
C PRO A 9 22.15 -17.24 -7.23
N SER A 10 21.13 -18.03 -7.60
CA SER A 10 21.10 -18.69 -8.90
C SER A 10 21.12 -17.64 -10.03
N PRO A 11 21.71 -17.91 -11.20
CA PRO A 11 21.73 -16.96 -12.31
C PRO A 11 20.34 -16.42 -12.64
N GLY A 12 20.18 -15.09 -12.63
CA GLY A 12 18.89 -14.42 -12.82
C GLY A 12 17.99 -14.33 -11.58
N GLN A 13 18.49 -14.61 -10.38
CA GLN A 13 17.82 -14.23 -9.11
C GLN A 13 18.50 -13.00 -8.51
N PRO A 14 17.75 -12.06 -7.92
CA PRO A 14 18.32 -10.90 -7.23
C PRO A 14 19.15 -11.33 -6.02
N ALA A 15 20.24 -10.62 -5.77
CA ALA A 15 21.10 -10.77 -4.60
C ALA A 15 20.62 -9.93 -3.41
N THR A 16 19.89 -8.84 -3.66
CA THR A 16 19.43 -7.91 -2.62
C THR A 16 17.93 -7.68 -2.61
N LEU A 17 17.41 -7.23 -1.46
CA LEU A 17 16.01 -6.83 -1.35
C LEU A 17 15.72 -5.57 -2.16
N ARG A 18 16.66 -4.61 -2.20
CA ARG A 18 16.52 -3.39 -3.00
C ARG A 18 16.39 -3.72 -4.49
N GLU A 19 17.22 -4.62 -5.00
CA GLU A 19 17.16 -5.14 -6.37
C GLU A 19 15.82 -5.84 -6.62
N ALA A 20 15.46 -6.85 -5.81
CA ALA A 20 14.21 -7.60 -5.94
C ALA A 20 12.95 -6.72 -5.89
N ALA A 21 12.97 -5.64 -5.09
CA ALA A 21 11.88 -4.68 -5.00
C ALA A 21 11.83 -3.73 -6.21
N ILE A 22 12.97 -3.37 -6.79
CA ILE A 22 13.03 -2.58 -8.03
C ILE A 22 12.53 -3.38 -9.22
N ASP A 23 12.91 -4.66 -9.34
CA ASP A 23 12.45 -5.53 -10.43
C ASP A 23 10.91 -5.67 -10.42
N ALA A 24 10.34 -5.94 -9.24
CA ALA A 24 8.89 -6.01 -9.05
C ALA A 24 8.19 -4.66 -9.31
N LEU A 25 8.77 -3.55 -8.83
CA LEU A 25 8.21 -2.21 -9.04
C LEU A 25 8.24 -1.81 -10.52
N ALA A 26 9.30 -2.16 -11.25
CA ALA A 26 9.50 -1.86 -12.66
C ALA A 26 8.70 -2.75 -13.63
N ALA A 27 8.15 -3.87 -13.17
CA ALA A 27 7.32 -4.75 -13.99
C ALA A 27 6.04 -4.04 -14.47
N GLY A 28 5.89 -3.93 -15.80
CA GLY A 28 4.72 -3.37 -16.46
C GLY A 28 3.55 -4.35 -16.61
N ASP A 29 3.85 -5.64 -16.72
CA ASP A 29 2.81 -6.68 -16.66
C ASP A 29 2.38 -6.95 -15.20
N LEU A 30 1.09 -7.25 -15.03
CA LEU A 30 0.44 -7.34 -13.72
C LEU A 30 0.70 -8.70 -13.04
N ASP A 31 0.65 -9.79 -13.80
CA ASP A 31 0.95 -11.12 -13.28
C ASP A 31 2.45 -11.26 -12.98
N GLU A 32 3.32 -10.66 -13.80
CA GLU A 32 4.75 -10.55 -13.55
C GLU A 32 5.07 -9.71 -12.31
N LYS A 33 4.43 -8.53 -12.13
CA LYS A 33 4.56 -7.71 -10.92
C LYS A 33 4.19 -8.51 -9.67
N VAL A 34 3.06 -9.23 -9.71
CA VAL A 34 2.61 -10.13 -8.63
C VAL A 34 3.60 -11.29 -8.43
N ARG A 35 4.12 -11.91 -9.50
CA ARG A 35 5.08 -13.03 -9.43
C ARG A 35 6.40 -12.60 -8.81
N LEU A 36 6.96 -11.46 -9.23
CA LEU A 36 8.20 -10.89 -8.71
C LEU A 36 8.04 -10.44 -7.26
N THR A 37 6.93 -9.81 -6.90
CA THR A 37 6.61 -9.49 -5.49
C THR A 37 6.60 -10.75 -4.63
N ASN A 38 5.91 -11.81 -5.05
CA ASN A 38 5.88 -13.10 -4.37
C ASN A 38 7.25 -13.79 -4.30
N LEU A 39 8.14 -13.57 -5.29
CA LEU A 39 9.51 -14.08 -5.28
C LEU A 39 10.40 -13.31 -4.30
N ALA A 40 10.35 -11.97 -4.33
CA ALA A 40 11.07 -11.09 -3.43
C ALA A 40 10.73 -11.38 -1.95
N CYS A 41 9.44 -11.47 -1.62
CA CYS A 41 8.98 -11.87 -0.27
C CYS A 41 9.54 -13.24 0.14
N ARG A 42 9.46 -14.24 -0.74
CA ARG A 42 9.93 -15.61 -0.46
C ARG A 42 11.42 -15.66 -0.16
N LEU A 43 12.24 -15.02 -1.01
CA LEU A 43 13.70 -14.97 -0.83
C LEU A 43 14.07 -14.14 0.41
N TRP A 44 13.37 -13.03 0.67
CA TRP A 44 13.58 -12.17 1.82
C TRP A 44 13.32 -12.86 3.16
N PHE A 45 12.16 -13.52 3.31
CA PHE A 45 11.81 -14.23 4.54
C PHE A 45 12.62 -15.52 4.72
N ALA A 46 13.00 -16.18 3.63
CA ALA A 46 13.99 -17.27 3.64
C ALA A 46 15.44 -16.81 3.91
N ARG A 47 15.67 -15.52 4.20
CA ARG A 47 16.97 -14.91 4.53
C ARG A 47 18.04 -15.08 3.43
N ARG A 48 17.62 -15.18 2.16
CA ARG A 48 18.50 -15.35 0.98
C ARG A 48 18.94 -14.05 0.29
N LEU A 49 18.48 -12.90 0.77
CA LEU A 49 18.80 -11.59 0.19
C LEU A 49 19.55 -10.72 1.21
N GLY A 50 20.59 -10.05 0.73
CA GLY A 50 21.14 -8.86 1.41
C GLY A 50 20.11 -7.72 1.40
N LEU A 51 20.36 -6.63 2.13
CA LEU A 51 19.43 -5.48 2.12
C LEU A 51 19.59 -4.64 0.84
N HIS A 52 20.83 -4.26 0.51
CA HIS A 52 21.20 -3.48 -0.66
C HIS A 52 22.68 -3.73 -1.03
N SER A 53 23.06 -3.36 -2.24
CA SER A 53 24.43 -3.40 -2.79
C SER A 53 24.81 -2.02 -3.34
N ALA A 54 26.10 -1.81 -3.64
CA ALA A 54 26.55 -0.73 -4.51
C ALA A 54 26.09 -0.93 -5.96
N THR A 55 25.89 -2.18 -6.38
CA THR A 55 25.54 -2.62 -7.75
C THR A 55 24.04 -2.73 -8.02
N ASP A 56 23.18 -2.46 -7.04
CA ASP A 56 21.72 -2.52 -7.23
C ASP A 56 21.27 -1.55 -8.35
N PRO A 57 20.22 -1.89 -9.12
CA PRO A 57 19.71 -1.02 -10.18
C PRO A 57 19.27 0.37 -9.71
N ALA A 58 19.17 1.30 -10.67
CA ALA A 58 18.57 2.61 -10.44
C ALA A 58 17.08 2.46 -10.10
N HIS A 59 16.56 3.31 -9.22
CA HIS A 59 15.13 3.32 -8.93
C HIS A 59 14.37 3.89 -10.15
N PRO A 60 13.31 3.23 -10.66
CA PRO A 60 12.68 3.58 -11.95
C PRO A 60 11.90 4.92 -11.97
N GLY A 61 12.04 5.76 -10.94
CA GLY A 61 11.25 6.98 -10.75
C GLY A 61 9.79 6.72 -10.37
N ARG A 62 9.08 5.96 -11.22
CA ARG A 62 7.67 5.53 -11.12
C ARG A 62 7.57 4.01 -11.34
N PRO A 63 6.44 3.34 -11.07
CA PRO A 63 6.29 1.92 -11.30
C PRO A 63 6.12 1.62 -12.79
N GLY A 64 6.50 0.41 -13.19
CA GLY A 64 5.97 -0.20 -14.41
C GLY A 64 4.46 -0.37 -14.28
N ARG A 65 3.74 -0.05 -15.36
CA ARG A 65 2.28 -0.18 -15.48
C ARG A 65 1.91 -0.63 -16.90
N PRO A 66 0.78 -1.34 -17.06
CA PRO A 66 0.20 -1.65 -18.38
C PRO A 66 -0.46 -0.41 -19.02
N GLU A 67 -0.87 -0.54 -20.29
CA GLU A 67 -1.54 0.53 -21.06
C GLU A 67 -2.96 0.88 -20.53
N GLU A 68 -3.71 -0.12 -20.04
CA GLU A 68 -4.99 0.07 -19.35
C GLU A 68 -4.83 -0.08 -17.83
N PRO A 69 -5.48 0.75 -16.99
CA PRO A 69 -6.54 1.71 -17.31
C PRO A 69 -6.04 3.11 -17.66
N GLU A 70 -6.83 3.84 -18.44
CA GLU A 70 -6.65 5.29 -18.66
C GLU A 70 -6.63 6.04 -17.32
N LEU A 71 -5.63 6.91 -17.11
CA LEU A 71 -5.45 7.68 -15.89
C LEU A 71 -6.05 9.08 -16.03
N VAL A 72 -7.30 9.24 -15.58
CA VAL A 72 -8.08 10.47 -15.71
C VAL A 72 -8.09 11.30 -14.43
N SER A 73 -8.50 12.57 -14.54
CA SER A 73 -8.79 13.41 -13.37
C SER A 73 -9.95 12.83 -12.55
N PRO A 74 -9.92 12.83 -11.20
CA PRO A 74 -10.95 12.20 -10.36
C PRO A 74 -12.41 12.62 -10.63
N ARG A 75 -12.63 13.79 -11.24
CA ARG A 75 -13.96 14.27 -11.67
C ARG A 75 -14.58 13.50 -12.85
N PHE A 76 -13.78 12.74 -13.58
CA PHE A 76 -14.21 11.94 -14.74
C PHE A 76 -14.38 10.44 -14.42
N LEU A 77 -14.13 10.03 -13.17
CA LEU A 77 -14.32 8.65 -12.75
C LEU A 77 -15.81 8.30 -12.66
N PRO A 78 -16.22 7.09 -13.07
CA PRO A 78 -17.58 6.61 -12.89
C PRO A 78 -17.95 6.50 -11.39
N ARG A 79 -19.23 6.70 -11.06
CA ARG A 79 -19.70 6.63 -9.67
C ARG A 79 -19.76 5.18 -9.19
N ARG A 80 -19.07 4.89 -8.08
CA ARG A 80 -19.14 3.61 -7.35
C ARG A 80 -20.53 3.48 -6.68
N SER A 81 -21.15 2.30 -6.74
CA SER A 81 -22.43 2.02 -6.06
C SER A 81 -22.52 0.54 -5.70
N ALA A 82 -22.96 0.19 -4.49
CA ALA A 82 -23.16 -1.22 -4.14
C ALA A 82 -24.41 -1.83 -4.81
N HIS A 83 -25.39 -1.00 -5.17
CA HIS A 83 -26.76 -1.45 -5.42
C HIS A 83 -26.97 -2.06 -6.82
N THR A 84 -26.31 -1.54 -7.86
CA THR A 84 -26.37 -2.10 -9.22
C THR A 84 -25.09 -2.84 -9.58
N GLU A 85 -25.15 -3.75 -10.54
CA GLU A 85 -24.00 -4.60 -10.90
C GLU A 85 -22.86 -3.80 -11.51
N GLU A 86 -23.17 -2.86 -12.40
CA GLU A 86 -22.23 -1.95 -13.04
C GLU A 86 -21.56 -1.07 -11.97
N GLY A 87 -22.34 -0.62 -10.98
CA GLY A 87 -21.85 0.10 -9.81
C GLY A 87 -20.88 -0.71 -8.96
N ARG A 88 -21.13 -2.02 -8.80
CA ARG A 88 -20.23 -2.95 -8.09
C ARG A 88 -18.96 -3.22 -8.89
N ILE A 89 -19.05 -3.43 -10.20
CA ILE A 89 -17.88 -3.54 -11.09
C ILE A 89 -17.01 -2.28 -10.99
N VAL A 90 -17.62 -1.09 -11.03
CA VAL A 90 -16.92 0.20 -10.83
C VAL A 90 -16.28 0.31 -9.43
N LEU A 91 -16.94 -0.17 -8.38
CA LEU A 91 -16.39 -0.21 -7.02
C LEU A 91 -15.18 -1.16 -6.93
N ILE A 92 -15.31 -2.39 -7.42
CA ILE A 92 -14.31 -3.46 -7.32
C ILE A 92 -13.08 -3.14 -8.18
N HIS A 93 -13.28 -2.55 -9.37
CA HIS A 93 -12.17 -2.06 -10.22
C HIS A 93 -11.40 -0.95 -9.53
N ALA A 94 -12.11 0.03 -8.96
CA ALA A 94 -11.47 1.13 -8.26
C ALA A 94 -10.76 0.70 -6.96
N LEU A 95 -11.21 -0.37 -6.31
CA LEU A 95 -10.49 -1.01 -5.20
C LEU A 95 -9.26 -1.78 -5.72
N ALA A 96 -9.39 -2.58 -6.78
CA ALA A 96 -8.25 -3.28 -7.40
C ALA A 96 -7.15 -2.30 -7.85
N HIS A 97 -7.50 -1.10 -8.31
CA HIS A 97 -6.52 -0.04 -8.59
C HIS A 97 -5.80 0.46 -7.32
N ILE A 98 -6.50 0.55 -6.18
CA ILE A 98 -5.89 0.91 -4.89
C ILE A 98 -4.93 -0.21 -4.46
N GLU A 99 -5.36 -1.47 -4.43
CA GLU A 99 -4.49 -2.60 -4.04
C GLU A 99 -3.24 -2.71 -4.95
N LEU A 100 -3.40 -2.51 -6.27
CA LEU A 100 -2.26 -2.53 -7.20
C LEU A 100 -1.25 -1.42 -6.89
N ASN A 101 -1.73 -0.20 -6.62
CA ASN A 101 -0.84 0.86 -6.16
C ASN A 101 -0.26 0.52 -4.78
N ALA A 102 -0.98 -0.14 -3.87
CA ALA A 102 -0.47 -0.53 -2.56
C ALA A 102 0.72 -1.51 -2.62
N ILE A 103 0.74 -2.42 -3.62
CA ILE A 103 1.94 -3.21 -3.97
C ILE A 103 3.11 -2.26 -4.31
N ASP A 104 2.91 -1.34 -5.26
CA ASP A 104 3.93 -0.38 -5.69
C ASP A 104 4.37 0.56 -4.54
N LEU A 105 3.46 0.94 -3.64
CA LEU A 105 3.71 1.79 -2.46
C LEU A 105 4.64 1.11 -1.47
N ALA A 106 4.38 -0.16 -1.13
CA ALA A 106 5.21 -0.94 -0.24
C ALA A 106 6.58 -1.27 -0.87
N LEU A 107 6.62 -1.59 -2.17
CA LEU A 107 7.86 -1.83 -2.90
C LEU A 107 8.71 -0.56 -3.04
N ASP A 108 8.12 0.61 -3.31
CA ASP A 108 8.85 1.89 -3.36
C ASP A 108 9.44 2.23 -1.99
N ILE A 109 8.71 2.01 -0.88
CA ILE A 109 9.26 2.20 0.48
C ILE A 109 10.51 1.33 0.69
N VAL A 110 10.48 0.08 0.24
CA VAL A 110 11.63 -0.83 0.34
C VAL A 110 12.77 -0.40 -0.58
N ALA A 111 12.53 -0.25 -1.89
CA ALA A 111 13.52 0.07 -2.91
C ALA A 111 14.22 1.42 -2.69
N ARG A 112 13.47 2.42 -2.20
CA ARG A 112 13.93 3.79 -2.01
C ARG A 112 14.71 3.94 -0.69
N PHE A 113 14.20 3.37 0.39
CA PHE A 113 14.76 3.55 1.74
C PHE A 113 15.58 2.35 2.24
N ALA A 114 15.90 1.36 1.41
CA ALA A 114 16.82 0.25 1.78
C ALA A 114 18.21 0.71 2.25
N ARG A 115 18.67 1.91 1.86
CA ARG A 115 19.95 2.49 2.32
C ARG A 115 19.82 3.36 3.58
N GLU A 116 18.61 3.55 4.10
CA GLU A 116 18.41 4.18 5.42
C GLU A 116 18.86 3.24 6.54
N ALA A 117 19.38 3.81 7.63
CA ALA A 117 19.78 3.06 8.82
C ALA A 117 18.55 2.56 9.61
N MET A 118 17.84 1.57 9.07
CA MET A 118 16.61 1.00 9.63
C MET A 118 16.79 -0.48 10.03
N PRO A 119 16.20 -0.94 11.15
CA PRO A 119 16.28 -2.35 11.55
C PRO A 119 15.68 -3.28 10.49
N ARG A 120 16.20 -4.50 10.30
CA ARG A 120 15.70 -5.44 9.27
C ARG A 120 14.18 -5.72 9.40
N SER A 121 13.62 -5.60 10.60
CA SER A 121 12.18 -5.72 10.87
C SER A 121 11.30 -4.58 10.31
N PHE A 122 11.88 -3.48 9.83
CA PHE A 122 11.21 -2.47 9.02
C PHE A 122 10.81 -3.07 7.66
N PHE A 123 11.79 -3.65 6.98
CA PHE A 123 11.62 -4.30 5.68
C PHE A 123 10.85 -5.62 5.78
N ASP A 124 11.01 -6.41 6.86
CA ASP A 124 10.09 -7.53 7.15
C ASP A 124 8.61 -7.07 7.22
N GLY A 125 8.35 -5.84 7.69
CA GLY A 125 7.02 -5.23 7.68
C GLY A 125 6.54 -4.89 6.27
N TRP A 126 7.28 -4.11 5.50
CA TRP A 126 6.86 -3.67 4.16
C TRP A 126 6.77 -4.81 3.13
N MET A 127 7.61 -5.84 3.24
CA MET A 127 7.43 -7.06 2.44
C MET A 127 6.23 -7.91 2.90
N THR A 128 5.74 -7.75 4.14
CA THR A 128 4.45 -8.34 4.55
C THR A 128 3.29 -7.58 3.91
N VAL A 129 3.33 -6.24 3.90
CA VAL A 129 2.34 -5.40 3.20
C VAL A 129 2.28 -5.80 1.72
N ALA A 130 3.38 -5.67 0.98
CA ALA A 130 3.43 -5.99 -0.46
C ALA A 130 2.90 -7.39 -0.82
N LEU A 131 3.12 -8.38 0.05
CA LEU A 131 2.59 -9.74 -0.10
C LEU A 131 1.07 -9.81 0.10
N GLU A 132 0.54 -9.09 1.10
CA GLU A 132 -0.89 -9.05 1.37
C GLU A 132 -1.64 -8.27 0.27
N GLU A 133 -1.09 -7.14 -0.23
CA GLU A 133 -1.71 -6.36 -1.32
C GLU A 133 -1.70 -7.12 -2.66
N ALA A 134 -0.62 -7.87 -2.95
CA ALA A 134 -0.59 -8.75 -4.12
C ALA A 134 -1.69 -9.83 -4.06
N LYS A 135 -2.04 -10.29 -2.86
CA LYS A 135 -3.19 -11.17 -2.60
C LYS A 135 -4.52 -10.42 -2.75
N HIS A 136 -4.63 -9.18 -2.26
CA HIS A 136 -5.85 -8.36 -2.34
C HIS A 136 -6.20 -7.99 -3.78
N PHE A 137 -5.23 -7.48 -4.54
CA PHE A 137 -5.34 -7.23 -5.97
C PHE A 137 -5.79 -8.51 -6.71
N GLY A 138 -5.15 -9.65 -6.44
CA GLY A 138 -5.51 -10.93 -7.05
C GLY A 138 -6.93 -11.39 -6.72
N LEU A 139 -7.44 -11.13 -5.50
CA LEU A 139 -8.82 -11.44 -5.11
C LEU A 139 -9.83 -10.58 -5.87
N LEU A 140 -9.61 -9.26 -5.92
CA LEU A 140 -10.51 -8.33 -6.60
C LEU A 140 -10.47 -8.48 -8.14
N SER A 141 -9.30 -8.75 -8.72
CA SER A 141 -9.13 -9.03 -10.15
C SER A 141 -9.93 -10.28 -10.56
N ARG A 142 -9.84 -11.37 -9.79
CA ARG A 142 -10.71 -12.56 -10.00
C ARG A 142 -12.19 -12.25 -9.79
N ARG A 143 -12.55 -11.37 -8.87
CA ARG A 143 -13.95 -10.97 -8.66
C ARG A 143 -14.50 -10.15 -9.85
N LEU A 144 -13.69 -9.32 -10.49
CA LEU A 144 -14.07 -8.65 -11.75
C LEU A 144 -14.34 -9.65 -12.87
N GLN A 145 -13.49 -10.67 -13.02
CA GLN A 145 -13.66 -11.73 -14.03
C GLN A 145 -14.96 -12.52 -13.83
N GLN A 146 -15.33 -12.81 -12.57
CA GLN A 146 -16.63 -13.42 -12.23
C GLN A 146 -17.84 -12.55 -12.58
N LEU A 147 -17.66 -11.23 -12.64
CA LEU A 147 -18.69 -10.25 -13.02
C LEU A 147 -18.54 -9.79 -14.48
N GLY A 148 -17.92 -10.61 -15.35
CA GLY A 148 -17.79 -10.34 -16.79
C GLY A 148 -16.88 -9.16 -17.15
N SER A 149 -16.02 -8.71 -16.22
CA SER A 149 -15.15 -7.54 -16.37
C SER A 149 -13.67 -7.89 -16.11
N ARG A 150 -12.78 -6.90 -16.21
CA ARG A 150 -11.35 -7.04 -15.88
C ARG A 150 -10.83 -5.78 -15.19
N TYR A 151 -9.72 -5.90 -14.47
CA TYR A 151 -8.89 -4.72 -14.22
C TYR A 151 -8.42 -4.12 -15.56
N GLY A 152 -8.33 -2.79 -15.66
CA GLY A 152 -8.07 -2.07 -16.92
C GLY A 152 -9.32 -1.57 -17.65
N ALA A 153 -10.45 -2.29 -17.61
CA ALA A 153 -11.66 -1.99 -18.40
C ALA A 153 -12.46 -0.71 -18.00
N LEU A 154 -11.98 0.06 -17.02
CA LEU A 154 -12.58 1.32 -16.56
C LEU A 154 -11.45 2.31 -16.24
N PRO A 155 -11.66 3.63 -16.39
CA PRO A 155 -10.63 4.62 -16.09
C PRO A 155 -10.34 4.70 -14.59
N ALA A 156 -9.09 5.02 -14.25
CA ALA A 156 -8.58 5.16 -12.89
C ALA A 156 -7.91 6.53 -12.67
N HIS A 157 -7.27 6.77 -11.52
CA HIS A 157 -6.63 8.05 -11.22
C HIS A 157 -5.32 7.91 -10.45
N ASP A 158 -4.31 8.68 -10.83
CA ASP A 158 -2.94 8.62 -10.32
C ASP A 158 -2.74 9.22 -8.91
N GLY A 159 -3.83 9.45 -8.16
CA GLY A 159 -3.83 10.27 -6.95
C GLY A 159 -2.99 9.71 -5.78
N LEU A 160 -2.84 8.38 -5.72
CA LEU A 160 -1.97 7.72 -4.73
C LEU A 160 -0.49 8.00 -5.05
N TRP A 161 -0.07 7.80 -6.30
CA TRP A 161 1.33 7.97 -6.70
C TRP A 161 1.81 9.43 -6.62
N GLN A 162 0.93 10.39 -6.85
CA GLN A 162 1.27 11.82 -6.65
C GLN A 162 1.67 12.15 -5.20
N ALA A 163 1.16 11.41 -4.21
CA ALA A 163 1.59 11.51 -2.82
C ALA A 163 2.94 10.79 -2.54
N VAL A 164 3.26 9.75 -3.31
CA VAL A 164 4.56 9.04 -3.29
C VAL A 164 5.67 9.95 -3.75
N GLU A 165 5.45 10.66 -4.86
CA GLU A 165 6.39 11.60 -5.45
C GLU A 165 6.60 12.81 -4.53
N ALA A 166 5.51 13.35 -3.96
CA ALA A 166 5.58 14.43 -2.96
C ALA A 166 6.36 14.06 -1.69
N THR A 167 6.50 12.75 -1.38
CA THR A 167 7.21 12.24 -0.19
C THR A 167 8.47 11.44 -0.52
N ALA A 168 8.93 11.45 -1.77
CA ALA A 168 10.04 10.63 -2.25
C ALA A 168 11.43 10.99 -1.69
N HIS A 169 11.52 11.99 -0.81
CA HIS A 169 12.76 12.56 -0.26
C HIS A 169 12.87 12.48 1.28
N ASP A 170 11.80 12.11 2.00
CA ASP A 170 11.83 11.90 3.45
C ASP A 170 10.98 10.69 3.84
N LEU A 171 11.61 9.68 4.45
CA LEU A 171 10.93 8.49 4.97
C LEU A 171 9.86 8.86 6.02
N SER A 172 10.10 9.90 6.82
CA SER A 172 9.16 10.39 7.83
C SER A 172 7.90 10.93 7.15
N ALA A 173 8.05 11.80 6.14
CA ALA A 173 6.95 12.29 5.30
C ALA A 173 6.20 11.15 4.62
N ARG A 174 6.92 10.18 4.04
CA ARG A 174 6.33 9.00 3.40
C ARG A 174 5.45 8.20 4.37
N LEU A 175 5.94 7.92 5.57
CA LEU A 175 5.18 7.19 6.59
C LEU A 175 4.03 8.02 7.19
N ALA A 176 4.12 9.36 7.21
CA ALA A 176 3.02 10.22 7.61
C ALA A 176 1.88 10.24 6.57
N VAL A 177 2.20 10.28 5.27
CA VAL A 177 1.18 10.42 4.22
C VAL A 177 0.61 9.09 3.75
N VAL A 178 1.44 8.07 3.49
CA VAL A 178 0.95 6.82 2.88
C VAL A 178 0.21 5.94 3.91
N PRO A 179 0.87 5.19 4.82
CA PRO A 179 0.17 4.27 5.72
C PRO A 179 -0.72 4.93 6.78
N LEU A 180 -0.55 6.24 7.04
CA LEU A 180 -1.25 6.94 8.12
C LEU A 180 -2.31 7.97 7.67
N ILE A 181 -2.41 8.25 6.37
CA ILE A 181 -3.52 9.04 5.79
C ILE A 181 -4.21 8.28 4.65
N LEU A 182 -3.47 7.68 3.71
CA LEU A 182 -4.05 6.94 2.58
C LEU A 182 -4.60 5.59 3.02
N GLU A 183 -3.78 4.67 3.52
CA GLU A 183 -4.25 3.29 3.84
C GLU A 183 -5.16 3.31 5.08
N ALA A 184 -4.82 4.15 6.07
CA ALA A 184 -5.69 4.48 7.19
C ALA A 184 -7.09 5.01 6.81
N ARG A 185 -7.35 5.36 5.54
CA ARG A 185 -8.71 5.62 5.05
C ARG A 185 -9.54 4.36 4.90
N GLY A 186 -8.96 3.23 4.51
CA GLY A 186 -9.62 1.93 4.41
C GLY A 186 -10.31 1.53 5.72
N LEU A 187 -9.66 1.82 6.85
CA LEU A 187 -10.22 1.61 8.19
C LEU A 187 -11.55 2.36 8.44
N ASP A 188 -11.77 3.50 7.80
CA ASP A 188 -12.99 4.31 7.94
C ASP A 188 -14.12 3.84 7.00
N VAL A 189 -13.77 3.47 5.77
CA VAL A 189 -14.76 3.28 4.68
C VAL A 189 -15.16 1.83 4.45
N THR A 190 -14.24 0.87 4.63
CA THR A 190 -14.45 -0.53 4.23
C THR A 190 -15.57 -1.24 5.01
N PRO A 191 -15.75 -1.04 6.34
CA PRO A 191 -16.90 -1.61 7.06
C PRO A 191 -18.24 -1.22 6.43
N SER A 192 -18.44 0.06 6.12
CA SER A 192 -19.69 0.53 5.50
C SER A 192 -19.84 0.11 4.03
N MET A 193 -18.80 -0.45 3.39
CA MET A 193 -18.91 -1.09 2.08
C MET A 193 -19.27 -2.57 2.22
N ILE A 194 -18.71 -3.27 3.21
CA ILE A 194 -19.11 -4.64 3.60
C ILE A 194 -20.61 -4.68 3.93
N ASP A 195 -21.09 -3.78 4.81
CA ASP A 195 -22.51 -3.69 5.19
C ASP A 195 -23.43 -3.57 3.97
N LYS A 196 -23.07 -2.71 3.02
CA LYS A 196 -23.88 -2.43 1.82
C LYS A 196 -23.87 -3.57 0.81
N LEU A 197 -22.73 -4.26 0.64
CA LEU A 197 -22.62 -5.43 -0.23
C LEU A 197 -23.41 -6.62 0.34
N THR A 198 -23.31 -6.85 1.65
CA THR A 198 -24.10 -7.86 2.37
C THR A 198 -25.59 -7.58 2.26
N ALA A 199 -26.03 -6.33 2.42
CA ALA A 199 -27.44 -5.93 2.32
C ALA A 199 -28.05 -6.09 0.91
N VAL A 200 -27.23 -6.22 -0.15
CA VAL A 200 -27.69 -6.51 -1.52
C VAL A 200 -27.39 -7.94 -1.98
N GLY A 201 -26.90 -8.80 -1.08
CA GLY A 201 -26.60 -10.21 -1.37
C GLY A 201 -25.26 -10.48 -2.06
N ASP A 202 -24.40 -9.48 -2.28
CA ASP A 202 -23.04 -9.69 -2.81
C ASP A 202 -22.07 -10.12 -1.69
N LEU A 203 -22.34 -11.31 -1.15
CA LEU A 203 -21.58 -11.90 -0.05
C LEU A 203 -20.14 -12.24 -0.45
N ASP A 204 -19.85 -12.46 -1.74
CA ASP A 204 -18.51 -12.84 -2.19
C ASP A 204 -17.58 -11.62 -2.28
N THR A 205 -18.07 -10.48 -2.76
CA THR A 205 -17.29 -9.23 -2.66
C THR A 205 -17.16 -8.80 -1.18
N ALA A 206 -18.21 -8.97 -0.36
CA ALA A 206 -18.14 -8.67 1.07
C ALA A 206 -17.02 -9.46 1.79
N LYS A 207 -16.92 -10.78 1.60
CA LYS A 207 -15.84 -11.63 2.15
C LYS A 207 -14.44 -11.18 1.72
N ILE A 208 -14.28 -10.69 0.49
CA ILE A 208 -13.00 -10.15 0.01
C ILE A 208 -12.65 -8.88 0.78
N LEU A 209 -13.61 -7.98 0.99
CA LEU A 209 -13.40 -6.75 1.78
C LEU A 209 -13.15 -7.03 3.27
N GLU A 210 -13.72 -8.09 3.84
CA GLU A 210 -13.42 -8.55 5.21
C GLU A 210 -11.95 -9.01 5.36
N ILE A 211 -11.42 -9.72 4.36
CA ILE A 211 -10.00 -10.12 4.32
C ILE A 211 -9.11 -8.88 4.26
N ILE A 212 -9.40 -7.94 3.37
CA ILE A 212 -8.65 -6.69 3.21
C ILE A 212 -8.68 -5.89 4.52
N TYR A 213 -9.87 -5.61 5.06
CA TYR A 213 -10.04 -4.81 6.29
C TYR A 213 -9.31 -5.39 7.52
N ARG A 214 -9.21 -6.72 7.62
CA ARG A 214 -8.44 -7.40 8.69
C ARG A 214 -6.94 -7.16 8.53
N ASP A 215 -6.44 -7.19 7.30
CA ASP A 215 -5.00 -7.13 7.01
C ASP A 215 -4.50 -5.67 6.97
N GLU A 216 -5.30 -4.74 6.44
CA GLU A 216 -5.17 -3.27 6.51
C GLU A 216 -4.85 -2.76 7.94
N LYS A 217 -5.55 -3.28 8.97
CA LYS A 217 -5.26 -2.92 10.38
C LYS A 217 -3.80 -3.16 10.76
N LYS A 218 -3.14 -4.16 10.18
CA LYS A 218 -1.71 -4.44 10.39
C LYS A 218 -0.83 -3.44 9.62
N HIS A 219 -1.24 -3.04 8.42
CA HIS A 219 -0.48 -2.15 7.54
C HIS A 219 -0.37 -0.75 8.14
N VAL A 220 -1.50 -0.19 8.62
CA VAL A 220 -1.53 1.05 9.40
C VAL A 220 -0.68 0.91 10.68
N ALA A 221 -0.72 -0.24 11.36
CA ALA A 221 0.10 -0.49 12.55
C ALA A 221 1.61 -0.57 12.27
N ILE A 222 2.01 -1.13 11.12
CA ILE A 222 3.40 -1.14 10.64
C ILE A 222 3.85 0.31 10.38
N GLY A 223 3.02 1.12 9.70
CA GLY A 223 3.26 2.54 9.51
C GLY A 223 3.40 3.31 10.83
N ALA A 224 2.44 3.15 11.74
CA ALA A 224 2.39 3.84 13.03
C ALA A 224 3.60 3.48 13.93
N LYS A 225 4.01 2.21 13.93
CA LYS A 225 5.21 1.72 14.63
C LYS A 225 6.46 2.43 14.11
N TRP A 226 6.68 2.43 12.80
CA TRP A 226 7.92 2.94 12.22
C TRP A 226 7.98 4.46 12.18
N PHE A 227 6.85 5.13 11.99
CA PHE A 227 6.75 6.57 12.15
C PHE A 227 7.09 7.02 13.58
N ARG A 228 6.56 6.34 14.60
CA ARG A 228 6.93 6.58 16.01
C ARG A 228 8.39 6.29 16.31
N PHE A 229 8.95 5.22 15.74
CA PHE A 229 10.38 4.90 15.88
C PHE A 229 11.27 6.03 15.35
N LEU A 230 10.96 6.61 14.19
CA LEU A 230 11.70 7.75 13.65
C LEU A 230 11.55 9.00 14.53
N CYS A 231 10.34 9.30 15.00
CA CYS A 231 10.10 10.44 15.88
C CYS A 231 10.85 10.29 17.22
N ALA A 232 10.84 9.10 17.82
CA ALA A 232 11.59 8.80 19.04
C ALA A 232 13.12 8.89 18.81
N ARG A 233 13.62 8.40 17.68
CA ARG A 233 15.03 8.51 17.27
C ARG A 233 15.48 9.97 17.09
N GLN A 234 14.56 10.88 16.77
CA GLN A 234 14.78 12.32 16.63
C GLN A 234 14.40 13.11 17.90
N ASN A 235 13.91 12.46 18.95
CA ASN A 235 13.35 13.06 20.16
C ASN A 235 12.26 14.13 19.89
N VAL A 236 11.35 13.89 18.94
CA VAL A 236 10.24 14.79 18.59
C VAL A 236 8.86 14.17 18.89
N ASN A 237 7.87 15.01 19.20
CA ASN A 237 6.49 14.55 19.38
C ASN A 237 5.90 14.04 18.05
N ALA A 238 5.52 12.77 18.01
CA ALA A 238 5.00 12.13 16.82
C ALA A 238 3.69 12.77 16.31
N ALA A 239 2.76 13.19 17.18
CA ALA A 239 1.50 13.79 16.73
C ALA A 239 1.71 15.18 16.10
N GLU A 240 2.65 15.96 16.65
CA GLU A 240 3.04 17.27 16.10
C GLU A 240 3.81 17.11 14.79
N ARG A 241 4.83 16.25 14.73
CA ARG A 241 5.62 15.99 13.51
C ARG A 241 4.74 15.42 12.39
N PHE A 242 3.77 14.57 12.71
CA PHE A 242 2.75 14.11 11.77
C PHE A 242 1.90 15.26 11.24
N GLY A 243 1.38 16.12 12.13
CA GLY A 243 0.57 17.27 11.73
C GLY A 243 1.33 18.33 10.92
N LEU A 244 2.65 18.42 11.04
CA LEU A 244 3.50 19.21 10.15
C LEU A 244 3.63 18.54 8.77
N LEU A 245 4.14 17.31 8.75
CA LEU A 245 4.41 16.55 7.52
C LEU A 245 3.18 16.36 6.63
N VAL A 246 1.99 16.12 7.21
CA VAL A 246 0.75 16.01 6.43
C VAL A 246 0.36 17.35 5.81
N ARG A 247 0.57 18.49 6.48
CA ARG A 247 0.31 19.82 5.88
C ARG A 247 1.34 20.21 4.82
N GLU A 248 2.59 19.75 4.97
CA GLU A 248 3.69 20.00 4.04
C GLU A 248 3.57 19.15 2.76
N SER A 249 3.19 17.87 2.89
CA SER A 249 3.27 16.89 1.80
C SER A 249 1.93 16.40 1.24
N PHE A 250 0.82 16.44 2.00
CA PHE A 250 -0.48 15.92 1.53
C PHE A 250 -1.37 17.04 0.98
N ARG A 251 -1.61 17.00 -0.33
CA ARG A 251 -2.45 17.99 -1.06
C ARG A 251 -3.95 17.69 -1.00
N GLY A 252 -4.37 16.67 -0.26
CA GLY A 252 -5.78 16.28 -0.09
C GLY A 252 -6.37 16.75 1.24
N GLU A 253 -7.66 16.48 1.45
CA GLU A 253 -8.35 16.77 2.72
C GLU A 253 -8.47 15.51 3.59
N VAL A 254 -8.06 15.61 4.86
CA VAL A 254 -8.24 14.55 5.86
C VAL A 254 -9.70 14.57 6.33
N LYS A 255 -10.56 13.73 5.74
CA LYS A 255 -12.02 13.81 5.91
C LYS A 255 -12.62 12.77 6.86
N ALA A 256 -13.37 13.24 7.85
CA ALA A 256 -14.31 12.43 8.63
C ALA A 256 -15.37 11.74 7.72
N PRO A 257 -16.07 10.68 8.16
CA PRO A 257 -15.95 10.00 9.47
C PRO A 257 -14.59 9.34 9.66
N PHE A 258 -14.24 9.08 10.92
CA PHE A 258 -13.05 8.35 11.31
C PHE A 258 -13.44 7.14 12.16
N ASN A 259 -12.87 5.97 11.86
CA ASN A 259 -13.01 4.80 12.71
C ASN A 259 -12.00 4.89 13.86
N ASP A 260 -12.27 5.78 14.82
CA ASP A 260 -11.38 6.09 15.94
C ASP A 260 -10.92 4.83 16.70
N ARG A 261 -11.80 3.81 16.80
CA ARG A 261 -11.45 2.52 17.40
C ARG A 261 -10.43 1.75 16.55
N ALA A 262 -10.69 1.51 15.26
CA ALA A 262 -9.78 0.74 14.41
C ALA A 262 -8.44 1.47 14.21
N ARG A 263 -8.48 2.81 14.08
CA ARG A 263 -7.27 3.66 14.02
C ARG A 263 -6.46 3.53 15.31
N ALA A 264 -7.08 3.59 16.48
CA ALA A 264 -6.40 3.41 17.77
C ALA A 264 -5.89 1.97 17.99
N GLU A 265 -6.62 0.94 17.54
CA GLU A 265 -6.15 -0.46 17.52
C GLU A 265 -4.89 -0.62 16.65
N ALA A 266 -4.82 0.08 15.50
CA ALA A 266 -3.62 0.21 14.68
C ALA A 266 -2.60 1.25 15.22
N GLY A 267 -2.81 1.77 16.43
CA GLY A 267 -1.93 2.73 17.10
C GLY A 267 -2.04 4.18 16.62
N LEU A 268 -2.81 4.51 15.58
CA LEU A 268 -3.06 5.88 15.12
C LEU A 268 -4.11 6.55 16.03
N THR A 269 -3.66 7.23 17.08
CA THR A 269 -4.55 7.85 18.09
C THR A 269 -5.22 9.13 17.56
N PRO A 270 -6.43 9.50 18.04
CA PRO A 270 -7.16 10.67 17.54
C PRO A 270 -6.42 12.01 17.58
N THR A 271 -5.41 12.13 18.44
CA THR A 271 -4.48 13.27 18.52
C THR A 271 -3.71 13.55 17.23
N PHE A 272 -3.53 12.56 16.35
CA PHE A 272 -2.83 12.72 15.07
C PHE A 272 -3.69 13.46 14.03
N TYR A 273 -4.98 13.13 13.90
CA TYR A 273 -5.80 13.54 12.74
C TYR A 273 -7.00 14.44 13.06
N ARG A 274 -7.51 14.50 14.31
CA ARG A 274 -8.65 15.37 14.66
C ARG A 274 -8.35 16.88 14.52
N SER A 275 -7.07 17.27 14.54
CA SER A 275 -6.63 18.67 14.29
C SER A 275 -6.39 19.00 12.81
N LEU A 276 -6.52 18.01 11.91
CA LEU A 276 -6.27 18.13 10.46
C LEU A 276 -7.55 18.14 9.62
N SER A 277 -8.68 17.67 10.18
CA SER A 277 -9.98 17.68 9.50
C SER A 277 -10.71 19.01 9.71
N PRO A 278 -11.22 19.66 8.64
CA PRO A 278 -12.08 20.85 8.77
C PRO A 278 -13.41 20.58 9.47
N ARG A 279 -13.81 19.31 9.62
CA ARG A 279 -15.13 18.87 10.14
C ARG A 279 -15.07 18.22 11.53
N SER A 280 -14.02 18.47 12.31
CA SER A 280 -13.89 18.04 13.71
C SER A 280 -13.72 19.21 14.68
N ARG A 281 -14.38 20.32 14.35
CA ARG A 281 -14.81 21.38 15.27
C ARG A 281 -16.33 21.29 15.40
#